data_AF-F4S938-F1
#
_entry.id   AF-F4S938-F1
#
_cell.length_a   1.000
_cell.length_b   1.000
_cell.length_c   1.000
_cell.angle_alpha   90.00
_cell.angle_beta   90.00
_cell.angle_gamma   90.00
#
_symmetry.space_group_name_H-M   'P 1'
#
loop_
_entity.id
_entity.type
_entity.pdbx_description
1 polymer ?
#
loop_
_entity_poly.entity_id
_entity_poly.type
_entity_poly.pdbx_seq_one_letter_code
_entity_poly.pdbx_strand_id
1 'polypeptide(L)'
;MANHGYIPRNGITDMTQLAYGLQEGLGLAPDFTLVLIAFALKTCVDLTTLKMSIGRTDSRTDGPLSVLLGTAPGLFSAEAHNKYEIDGSLGGDDAYFAPDKRSHFNGTRWNRWRQIAVEKYDGVMSIPWNSEVRSIQYKECRDMNPECHWAVVDQFAFYAAQNLISTLIPSSEENGKPGPALVDTIDTFFGFHKDSTGQYTHGSSRFPPGSSGVWYRRTVPHTFPEFVEAGIASLAPRK
;
A
#
# COMPACT_ATOMS: atom_id res chain seq x y z
N MET A 1 6.29 4.32 -8.11
CA MET A 1 7.04 5.59 -8.11
C MET A 1 8.54 5.41 -8.41
N ALA A 2 9.32 4.73 -7.56
CA ALA A 2 10.77 4.56 -7.75
C ALA A 2 11.15 3.96 -9.12
N ASN A 3 10.47 2.88 -9.54
CA ASN A 3 10.67 2.23 -10.85
C ASN A 3 10.42 3.16 -12.06
N HIS A 4 9.76 4.29 -11.87
CA HIS A 4 9.49 5.29 -12.90
C HIS A 4 10.26 6.61 -12.68
N GLY A 5 11.11 6.71 -11.65
CA GLY A 5 11.96 7.87 -11.41
C GLY A 5 11.27 9.10 -10.79
N TYR A 6 10.04 8.95 -10.28
CA TYR A 6 9.36 10.00 -9.51
C TYR A 6 9.99 10.23 -8.13
N ILE A 7 10.67 9.20 -7.62
CA ILE A 7 11.58 9.25 -6.46
C ILE A 7 12.86 8.48 -6.84
N PRO A 8 13.96 8.62 -6.10
CA PRO A 8 15.21 7.91 -6.41
C PRO A 8 15.02 6.40 -6.56
N ARG A 9 15.56 5.86 -7.66
CA ARG A 9 15.44 4.44 -8.04
C ARG A 9 16.10 3.47 -7.05
N ASN A 10 17.02 3.97 -6.23
CA ASN A 10 17.69 3.20 -5.19
C ASN A 10 16.82 2.98 -3.93
N GLY A 11 15.62 3.55 -3.89
CA GLY A 11 14.66 3.39 -2.79
C GLY A 11 14.91 4.30 -1.58
N ILE A 12 15.88 5.22 -1.64
CA ILE A 12 16.16 6.18 -0.58
C ILE A 12 15.64 7.55 -1.02
N THR A 13 14.62 8.07 -0.34
CA THR A 13 13.95 9.33 -0.70
C THR A 13 13.95 10.29 0.47
N ASP A 14 13.98 11.60 0.19
CA ASP A 14 13.62 12.62 1.17
C ASP A 14 12.12 12.97 1.12
N MET A 15 11.64 13.75 2.09
CA MET A 15 10.23 14.13 2.19
C MET A 15 9.74 15.01 1.03
N THR A 16 10.61 15.85 0.45
CA THR A 16 10.25 16.69 -0.70
C THR A 16 10.07 15.84 -1.95
N GLN A 17 11.01 14.92 -2.20
CA GLN A 17 10.93 13.94 -3.29
C GLN A 17 9.72 13.03 -3.13
N LEU A 18 9.43 12.56 -1.91
CA LEU A 18 8.27 11.73 -1.63
C LEU A 18 6.98 12.51 -1.90
N ALA A 19 6.86 13.74 -1.42
CA ALA A 19 5.70 14.59 -1.67
C ALA A 19 5.49 14.86 -3.17
N TYR A 20 6.57 15.11 -3.92
CA TYR A 20 6.52 15.24 -5.38
C TYR A 20 6.04 13.95 -6.04
N GLY A 21 6.61 12.79 -5.67
CA GLY A 21 6.23 11.52 -6.26
C GLY A 21 4.78 11.13 -5.98
N LEU A 22 4.28 11.42 -4.77
CA LEU A 22 2.89 11.18 -4.39
C LEU A 22 1.91 12.03 -5.22
N GLN A 23 2.22 13.31 -5.44
CA GLN A 23 1.36 14.22 -6.21
C GLN A 23 1.48 13.96 -7.72
N GLU A 24 2.69 13.94 -8.27
CA GLU A 24 2.93 13.83 -9.70
C GLU A 24 2.89 12.40 -10.22
N GLY A 25 3.25 11.43 -9.39
CA GLY A 25 3.26 10.02 -9.75
C GLY A 25 2.00 9.26 -9.37
N LEU A 26 1.14 9.77 -8.49
CA LEU A 26 -0.13 9.10 -8.14
C LEU A 26 -1.36 10.01 -8.21
N GLY A 27 -1.19 11.33 -8.29
CA GLY A 27 -2.32 12.26 -8.33
C GLY A 27 -2.94 12.47 -6.94
N LEU A 28 -2.15 12.41 -5.88
CA LEU A 28 -2.61 12.81 -4.54
C LEU A 28 -2.73 14.34 -4.44
N ALA A 29 -3.73 14.80 -3.69
CA ALA A 29 -3.88 16.21 -3.34
C ALA A 29 -2.87 16.63 -2.26
N PRO A 30 -2.58 17.94 -2.11
CA PRO A 30 -1.61 18.42 -1.12
C PRO A 30 -1.97 18.07 0.34
N ASP A 31 -3.25 18.10 0.69
CA ASP A 31 -3.74 17.77 2.04
C ASP A 31 -3.45 16.30 2.39
N PHE A 32 -3.78 15.38 1.49
CA PHE A 32 -3.49 13.96 1.69
C PHE A 32 -2.00 13.66 1.68
N THR A 33 -1.26 14.30 0.77
CA THR A 33 0.20 14.18 0.72
C THR A 33 0.84 14.59 2.04
N LEU A 34 0.42 15.72 2.63
CA LEU A 34 0.93 16.18 3.92
C LEU A 34 0.64 15.20 5.07
N VAL A 35 -0.54 14.57 5.09
CA VAL A 35 -0.86 13.55 6.09
C VAL A 35 0.08 12.35 5.97
N LEU A 36 0.36 11.87 4.75
CA LEU A 36 1.28 10.75 4.53
C LEU A 36 2.73 11.11 4.90
N ILE A 37 3.18 12.34 4.59
CA ILE A 37 4.49 12.83 5.02
C ILE A 37 4.57 12.91 6.54
N ALA A 38 3.55 13.43 7.22
CA ALA A 38 3.51 13.47 8.68
C ALA A 38 3.57 12.07 9.30
N PHE A 39 2.88 11.10 8.69
CA PHE A 39 2.94 9.71 9.12
C PHE A 39 4.32 9.07 8.91
N ALA A 40 4.97 9.35 7.78
CA ALA A 40 6.34 8.90 7.52
C ALA A 40 7.34 9.49 8.53
N LEU A 41 7.25 10.80 8.78
CA LEU A 41 8.07 11.52 9.77
C LEU A 41 7.98 10.89 11.17
N LYS A 42 6.80 10.40 11.55
CA LYS A 42 6.58 9.74 12.85
C LYS A 42 7.23 8.34 12.94
N THR A 43 7.49 7.67 11.82
CA THR A 43 7.66 6.20 11.82
C THR A 43 8.97 5.71 11.21
N CYS A 44 9.43 6.29 10.10
CA CYS A 44 10.43 5.68 9.21
C CYS A 44 11.44 6.68 8.62
N VAL A 45 11.47 7.90 9.16
CA VAL A 45 12.32 8.99 8.67
C VAL A 45 13.40 9.30 9.69
N ASP A 46 14.63 9.49 9.22
CA ASP A 46 15.66 10.15 10.01
C ASP A 46 15.34 11.65 10.06
N LEU A 47 15.02 12.16 11.24
CA LEU A 47 14.54 13.55 11.41
C LEU A 47 15.62 14.61 11.14
N THR A 48 16.90 14.22 11.04
CA THR A 48 17.99 15.15 10.76
C THR A 48 18.28 15.26 9.27
N THR A 49 18.09 14.18 8.50
CA THR A 49 18.26 14.18 7.04
C THR A 49 16.96 14.33 6.28
N LEU A 50 15.82 14.07 6.95
CA LEU A 50 14.49 13.93 6.38
C LEU A 50 14.41 12.84 5.30
N LYS A 51 15.28 11.82 5.37
CA LYS A 51 15.32 10.68 4.45
C LYS A 51 14.68 9.44 5.05
N MET A 52 14.15 8.60 4.18
CA MET A 52 13.65 7.27 4.51
C MET A 52 14.01 6.25 3.44
N SER A 53 13.99 4.98 3.82
CA SER A 53 14.04 3.85 2.90
C SER A 53 12.62 3.34 2.65
N ILE A 54 12.22 3.27 1.38
CA ILE A 54 10.94 2.63 0.98
C ILE A 54 11.01 1.10 1.03
N GLY A 55 12.17 0.54 1.39
CA GLY A 55 12.45 -0.89 1.51
C GLY A 55 12.83 -1.27 2.94
N ARG A 56 13.95 -1.98 3.10
CA ARG A 56 14.52 -2.34 4.41
C ARG A 56 15.24 -1.17 5.05
N THR A 57 15.49 -1.25 6.35
CA THR A 57 16.37 -0.33 7.11
C THR A 57 17.72 -0.23 6.40
N ASP A 58 18.20 0.99 6.18
CA ASP A 58 19.34 1.28 5.33
C ASP A 58 20.08 2.53 5.82
N SER A 59 21.37 2.39 6.13
CA SER A 59 22.18 3.47 6.71
C SER A 59 22.42 4.66 5.77
N ARG A 60 22.03 4.57 4.49
CA ARG A 60 22.04 5.72 3.58
C ARG A 60 21.03 6.80 3.97
N THR A 61 20.10 6.51 4.89
CA THR A 61 19.20 7.50 5.49
C THR A 61 19.83 8.24 6.68
N ASP A 62 20.90 7.70 7.26
CA ASP A 62 21.49 8.19 8.51
C ASP A 62 21.97 9.64 8.41
N GLY A 63 21.80 10.35 9.53
CA GLY A 63 22.33 11.68 9.77
C GLY A 63 23.03 11.80 11.14
N PRO A 64 23.28 13.04 11.59
CA PRO A 64 24.09 13.29 12.80
C PRO A 64 23.60 12.62 14.08
N LEU A 65 22.28 12.37 14.22
CA LEU A 65 21.72 11.76 15.42
C LEU A 65 21.56 10.23 15.34
N SER A 66 21.79 9.60 14.19
CA SER A 66 21.61 8.14 14.03
C SER A 66 22.61 7.33 14.85
N VAL A 67 23.79 7.90 15.16
CA VAL A 67 24.75 7.28 16.09
C VAL A 67 24.19 7.09 17.50
N LEU A 68 23.24 7.95 17.91
CA LEU A 68 22.60 7.91 19.22
C LEU A 68 21.24 7.21 19.18
N LEU A 69 20.44 7.48 18.14
CA LEU A 69 19.05 7.03 18.03
C LEU A 69 18.89 5.73 17.22
N GLY A 70 19.95 5.28 16.56
CA GLY A 70 19.92 4.22 15.56
C GLY A 70 19.49 4.72 14.18
N THR A 71 19.68 3.88 13.16
CA THR A 71 19.16 4.10 11.81
C THR A 71 17.63 4.06 11.81
N ALA A 72 17.00 5.02 11.13
CA ALA A 72 15.54 5.05 11.00
C ALA A 72 15.02 3.77 10.29
N PRO A 73 13.94 3.14 10.78
CA PRO A 73 13.38 1.94 10.16
C PRO A 73 12.96 2.17 8.70
N GLY A 74 13.24 1.20 7.82
CA GLY A 74 12.65 1.19 6.47
C GLY A 74 11.20 0.68 6.48
N LEU A 75 10.39 1.04 5.49
CA LEU A 75 8.96 0.67 5.43
C LEU A 75 8.67 -0.83 5.56
N PHE A 76 9.55 -1.68 5.04
CA PHE A 76 9.43 -3.15 5.07
C PHE A 76 10.52 -3.80 5.92
N SER A 77 10.93 -3.11 6.99
CA SER A 77 11.83 -3.63 8.02
C SER A 77 11.03 -4.25 9.17
N ALA A 78 11.68 -5.11 9.96
CA ALA A 78 11.04 -5.69 11.15
C ALA A 78 10.73 -4.60 12.20
N GLU A 79 11.57 -3.56 12.28
CA GLU A 79 11.42 -2.46 13.22
C GLU A 79 10.23 -1.53 12.90
N ALA A 80 9.69 -1.61 11.67
CA ALA A 80 8.53 -0.86 11.22
C ALA A 80 7.19 -1.59 11.50
N HIS A 81 7.22 -2.86 11.90
CA HIS A 81 6.03 -3.62 12.27
C HIS A 81 5.32 -2.96 13.47
N ASN A 82 3.99 -2.85 13.40
CA ASN A 82 3.09 -2.12 14.30
C ASN A 82 3.39 -0.61 14.47
N LYS A 83 4.23 -0.04 13.62
CA LYS A 83 4.47 1.41 13.53
C LYS A 83 4.03 1.98 12.19
N TYR A 84 4.32 1.25 11.12
CA TYR A 84 3.92 1.55 9.75
C TYR A 84 3.25 0.34 9.11
N GLU A 85 3.91 -0.81 9.10
CA GLU A 85 3.36 -2.08 8.60
C GLU A 85 2.57 -2.77 9.72
N ILE A 86 1.40 -3.35 9.42
CA ILE A 86 0.57 -4.08 10.39
C ILE A 86 -0.02 -5.35 9.78
N ASP A 87 -0.48 -6.25 10.66
CA ASP A 87 -1.11 -7.52 10.29
C ASP A 87 -2.38 -7.35 9.42
N GLY A 88 -2.69 -8.37 8.63
CA GLY A 88 -3.85 -8.39 7.74
C GLY A 88 -3.59 -7.68 6.40
N SER A 89 -2.36 -7.72 5.91
CA SER A 89 -1.99 -7.22 4.58
C SER A 89 -2.62 -8.06 3.44
N LEU A 90 -2.81 -7.45 2.26
CA LEU A 90 -3.35 -8.12 1.08
C LEU A 90 -2.37 -9.12 0.46
N GLY A 91 -1.16 -8.63 0.18
CA GLY A 91 -0.11 -9.40 -0.49
C GLY A 91 0.88 -10.03 0.47
N GLY A 92 0.86 -9.66 1.75
CA GLY A 92 1.86 -10.03 2.74
C GLY A 92 1.34 -10.99 3.80
N ASP A 93 2.21 -11.89 4.26
CA ASP A 93 2.01 -12.60 5.52
C ASP A 93 2.18 -11.68 6.73
N ASP A 94 1.40 -11.94 7.77
CA ASP A 94 1.56 -11.31 9.09
C ASP A 94 2.94 -11.66 9.67
N ALA A 95 3.54 -10.72 10.41
CA ALA A 95 4.91 -10.86 10.90
C ALA A 95 5.12 -12.10 11.78
N TYR A 96 4.08 -12.55 12.48
CA TYR A 96 4.10 -13.78 13.29
C TYR A 96 4.50 -15.03 12.48
N PHE A 97 4.03 -15.15 11.24
CA PHE A 97 4.29 -16.32 10.39
C PHE A 97 5.63 -16.22 9.63
N ALA A 98 6.30 -15.08 9.72
CA ALA A 98 7.58 -14.82 9.06
C ALA A 98 8.76 -15.05 10.03
N PRO A 99 9.73 -15.93 9.70
CA PRO A 99 10.88 -16.20 10.58
C PRO A 99 11.73 -14.97 10.92
N ASP A 100 11.77 -13.99 10.03
CA ASP A 100 12.50 -12.73 10.18
C ASP A 100 11.61 -11.57 10.64
N LYS A 101 10.35 -11.86 11.02
CA LYS A 101 9.32 -10.89 11.41
C LYS A 101 9.10 -9.79 10.37
N ARG A 102 9.27 -10.12 9.08
CA ARG A 102 9.00 -9.21 7.95
C ARG A 102 7.84 -9.71 7.13
N SER A 103 7.10 -8.79 6.51
CA SER A 103 6.07 -9.18 5.55
C SER A 103 6.70 -9.78 4.29
N HIS A 104 6.32 -11.02 3.95
CA HIS A 104 6.72 -11.70 2.71
C HIS A 104 5.51 -11.83 1.79
N PHE A 105 5.75 -11.71 0.48
CA PHE A 105 4.67 -11.88 -0.48
C PHE A 105 4.09 -13.29 -0.42
N ASN A 106 2.78 -13.41 -0.26
CA ASN A 106 2.03 -14.66 -0.26
C ASN A 106 1.11 -14.73 -1.48
N GLY A 107 1.57 -15.45 -2.52
CA GLY A 107 0.83 -15.63 -3.77
C GLY A 107 -0.49 -16.39 -3.63
N THR A 108 -0.56 -17.35 -2.69
CA THR A 108 -1.79 -18.11 -2.41
C THR A 108 -2.86 -17.20 -1.83
N ARG A 109 -2.48 -16.38 -0.84
CA ARG A 109 -3.37 -15.37 -0.22
C ARG A 109 -3.85 -14.37 -1.28
N TRP A 110 -2.94 -13.81 -2.07
CA TRP A 110 -3.30 -12.87 -3.12
C TRP A 110 -4.28 -13.48 -4.14
N ASN A 111 -4.03 -14.71 -4.59
CA ASN A 111 -4.91 -15.40 -5.53
C ASN A 111 -6.34 -15.56 -4.99
N ARG A 112 -6.49 -15.82 -3.69
CA ARG A 112 -7.81 -15.91 -3.05
C ARG A 112 -8.57 -14.59 -3.09
N TRP A 113 -7.91 -13.46 -2.85
CA TRP A 113 -8.57 -12.15 -2.93
C TRP A 113 -9.02 -11.81 -4.34
N ARG A 114 -8.20 -12.16 -5.35
CA ARG A 114 -8.58 -12.05 -6.76
C ARG A 114 -9.78 -12.93 -7.12
N GLN A 115 -9.82 -14.18 -6.65
CA GLN A 115 -10.95 -15.07 -6.89
C GLN A 115 -12.26 -14.49 -6.34
N ILE A 116 -12.24 -13.92 -5.13
CA ILE A 116 -13.41 -13.22 -4.57
C ILE A 116 -13.86 -12.07 -5.49
N ALA A 117 -12.93 -11.28 -6.03
CA ALA A 117 -13.29 -10.22 -6.98
C ALA A 117 -13.96 -10.79 -8.24
N VAL A 118 -13.40 -11.85 -8.84
CA VAL A 118 -13.93 -12.47 -10.06
C VAL A 118 -15.29 -13.12 -9.83
N GLU A 119 -15.46 -13.84 -8.72
CA GLU A 119 -16.65 -14.64 -8.46
C GLU A 119 -17.84 -13.83 -7.96
N LYS A 120 -17.59 -12.71 -7.26
CA LYS A 120 -18.65 -11.95 -6.56
C LYS A 120 -18.76 -10.48 -6.97
N TYR A 121 -17.76 -9.92 -7.63
CA TYR A 121 -17.67 -8.49 -7.92
C TYR A 121 -17.26 -8.21 -9.38
N ASP A 122 -17.59 -9.13 -10.29
CA ASP A 122 -17.35 -8.99 -11.74
C ASP A 122 -15.89 -8.68 -12.10
N GLY A 123 -14.94 -9.18 -11.31
CA GLY A 123 -13.50 -8.94 -11.49
C GLY A 123 -13.03 -7.57 -11.01
N VAL A 124 -13.86 -6.80 -10.32
CA VAL A 124 -13.54 -5.45 -9.81
C VAL A 124 -13.24 -5.48 -8.31
N MET A 125 -12.05 -5.02 -7.93
CA MET A 125 -11.61 -4.84 -6.54
C MET A 125 -12.17 -3.53 -5.95
N SER A 126 -13.50 -3.46 -5.86
CA SER A 126 -14.27 -2.30 -5.38
C SER A 126 -14.26 -2.14 -3.85
N ILE A 127 -14.83 -1.05 -3.33
CA ILE A 127 -15.03 -0.86 -1.88
C ILE A 127 -15.82 -2.01 -1.22
N PRO A 128 -16.93 -2.53 -1.78
CA PRO A 128 -17.59 -3.71 -1.21
C PRO A 128 -16.71 -4.97 -1.19
N TRP A 129 -15.94 -5.22 -2.26
CA TRP A 129 -14.94 -6.29 -2.26
C TRP A 129 -13.94 -6.10 -1.11
N ASN A 130 -13.47 -4.87 -0.91
CA ASN A 130 -12.52 -4.55 0.16
C ASN A 130 -13.14 -4.83 1.54
N SER A 131 -14.41 -4.46 1.76
CA SER A 131 -15.13 -4.74 3.01
C SER A 131 -15.18 -6.24 3.33
N GLU A 132 -15.48 -7.08 2.33
CA GLU A 132 -15.49 -8.54 2.50
C GLU A 132 -14.08 -9.08 2.80
N VAL A 133 -13.07 -8.67 2.02
CA VAL A 133 -11.68 -9.13 2.21
C VAL A 133 -11.15 -8.73 3.58
N ARG A 134 -11.39 -7.48 4.03
CA ARG A 134 -10.98 -7.02 5.36
C ARG A 134 -11.66 -7.78 6.48
N SER A 135 -12.94 -8.14 6.33
CA SER A 135 -13.66 -8.99 7.29
C SER A 135 -13.02 -10.38 7.42
N ILE A 136 -12.55 -10.94 6.31
CA ILE A 136 -11.84 -12.22 6.30
C ILE A 136 -10.46 -12.07 6.96
N GLN A 137 -9.67 -11.05 6.58
CA GLN A 137 -8.35 -10.78 7.15
C GLN A 137 -8.42 -10.59 8.67
N TYR A 138 -9.44 -9.89 9.18
CA TYR A 138 -9.68 -9.77 10.63
C TYR A 138 -9.87 -11.13 11.31
N LYS A 139 -10.73 -11.98 10.74
CA LYS A 139 -10.98 -13.32 11.30
C LYS A 139 -9.70 -14.17 11.28
N GLU A 140 -8.95 -14.14 10.19
CA GLU A 140 -7.69 -14.87 10.07
C GLU A 140 -6.66 -14.41 11.09
N CYS A 141 -6.46 -13.11 11.25
CA CYS A 141 -5.56 -12.56 12.26
C CYS A 141 -6.01 -13.01 13.67
N ARG A 142 -7.28 -12.77 14.02
CA ARG A 142 -7.84 -13.13 15.34
C ARG A 142 -7.75 -14.63 15.64
N ASP A 143 -8.02 -15.48 14.66
CA ASP A 143 -8.19 -16.92 14.88
C ASP A 143 -6.88 -17.70 14.69
N MET A 144 -5.93 -17.19 13.91
CA MET A 144 -4.72 -17.92 13.51
C MET A 144 -3.40 -17.28 13.98
N ASN A 145 -3.37 -15.98 14.28
CA ASN A 145 -2.16 -15.26 14.68
C ASN A 145 -2.23 -14.93 16.19
N PRO A 146 -1.50 -15.67 17.06
CA PRO A 146 -1.43 -15.39 18.49
C PRO A 146 -0.83 -14.03 18.85
N GLU A 147 -0.08 -13.40 17.93
CA GLU A 147 0.48 -12.06 18.07
C GLU A 147 -0.37 -11.00 17.33
N CYS A 148 -1.58 -11.34 16.88
CA CYS A 148 -2.43 -10.48 16.06
C CYS A 148 -2.56 -9.06 16.62
N HIS A 149 -2.06 -8.07 15.88
CA HIS A 149 -2.21 -6.66 16.21
C HIS A 149 -3.34 -6.02 15.37
N TRP A 150 -4.56 -6.07 15.91
CA TRP A 150 -5.74 -5.47 15.28
C TRP A 150 -6.26 -4.25 16.07
N ALA A 151 -5.38 -3.30 16.37
CA ALA A 151 -5.78 -2.07 17.06
C ALA A 151 -6.72 -1.21 16.20
N VAL A 152 -7.85 -0.78 16.75
CA VAL A 152 -8.94 -0.10 16.00
C VAL A 152 -8.46 1.14 15.22
N VAL A 153 -7.60 1.96 15.84
CA VAL A 153 -7.09 3.20 15.21
C VAL A 153 -6.15 2.87 14.05
N ASP A 154 -5.18 1.98 14.26
CA ASP A 154 -4.23 1.56 13.23
C ASP A 154 -4.98 0.90 12.07
N GLN A 155 -5.92 0.00 12.39
CA GLN A 155 -6.68 -0.73 11.40
C GLN A 155 -7.62 0.19 10.62
N PHE A 156 -8.20 1.26 11.20
CA PHE A 156 -8.98 2.24 10.42
C PHE A 156 -8.17 2.83 9.27
N ALA A 157 -6.91 3.23 9.53
CA ALA A 157 -6.03 3.73 8.49
C ALA A 157 -5.79 2.67 7.40
N PHE A 158 -5.74 1.39 7.75
CA PHE A 158 -5.58 0.28 6.80
C PHE A 158 -6.86 -0.08 6.04
N TYR A 159 -8.04 0.02 6.65
CA TYR A 159 -9.31 -0.07 5.93
C TYR A 159 -9.36 1.00 4.84
N ALA A 160 -8.99 2.24 5.17
CA ALA A 160 -8.90 3.34 4.21
C ALA A 160 -7.77 3.10 3.16
N ALA A 161 -6.57 2.71 3.57
CA ALA A 161 -5.43 2.46 2.68
C ALA A 161 -5.68 1.33 1.67
N GLN A 162 -6.36 0.26 2.07
CA GLN A 162 -6.71 -0.82 1.16
C GLN A 162 -7.67 -0.35 0.06
N ASN A 163 -8.51 0.66 0.33
CA ASN A 163 -9.39 1.24 -0.69
C ASN A 163 -8.64 2.06 -1.77
N LEU A 164 -7.35 2.41 -1.57
CA LEU A 164 -6.54 3.02 -2.63
C LEU A 164 -6.46 2.14 -3.89
N ILE A 165 -6.69 0.84 -3.75
CA ILE A 165 -6.89 -0.10 -4.86
C ILE A 165 -8.00 0.36 -5.80
N SER A 166 -9.12 0.81 -5.24
CA SER A 166 -10.28 1.28 -6.00
C SER A 166 -10.24 2.78 -6.31
N THR A 167 -9.60 3.57 -5.45
CA THR A 167 -9.70 5.04 -5.52
C THR A 167 -8.47 5.72 -6.12
N LEU A 168 -7.34 5.04 -6.27
CA LEU A 168 -6.08 5.67 -6.70
C LEU A 168 -5.31 4.89 -7.77
N ILE A 169 -5.21 3.57 -7.61
CA ILE A 169 -4.31 2.73 -8.41
C ILE A 169 -4.64 2.67 -9.92
N PRO A 170 -5.92 2.54 -10.33
CA PRO A 170 -6.26 2.47 -11.75
C PRO A 170 -5.88 3.77 -12.47
N SER A 171 -5.48 3.65 -13.73
CA SER A 171 -5.29 4.84 -14.58
C SER A 171 -6.57 5.65 -14.62
N SER A 172 -6.42 6.98 -14.66
CA SER A 172 -7.58 7.86 -14.78
C SER A 172 -8.26 7.74 -16.14
N GLU A 173 -9.57 7.98 -16.13
CA GLU A 173 -10.41 8.12 -17.32
C GLU A 173 -10.63 9.60 -17.65
N GLU A 174 -11.40 9.88 -18.71
CA GLU A 174 -11.67 11.25 -19.20
C GLU A 174 -12.29 12.17 -18.13
N ASN A 175 -13.02 11.59 -17.19
CA ASN A 175 -13.61 12.31 -16.05
C ASN A 175 -12.60 12.70 -14.95
N GLY A 176 -11.33 12.34 -15.12
CA GLY A 176 -10.24 12.66 -14.20
C GLY A 176 -10.16 11.80 -12.94
N LYS A 177 -11.04 10.81 -12.79
CA LYS A 177 -11.10 9.83 -11.70
C LYS A 177 -10.51 8.50 -12.15
N PRO A 178 -10.08 7.62 -11.24
CA PRO A 178 -9.59 6.29 -11.60
C PRO A 178 -10.67 5.50 -12.36
N GLY A 179 -10.25 4.73 -13.36
CA GLY A 179 -11.09 3.72 -13.98
C GLY A 179 -11.36 2.53 -13.05
N PRO A 180 -11.98 1.44 -13.56
CA PRO A 180 -12.28 0.27 -12.76
C PRO A 180 -11.01 -0.43 -12.25
N ALA A 181 -11.01 -0.80 -10.97
CA ALA A 181 -9.95 -1.58 -10.33
C ALA A 181 -10.03 -3.07 -10.70
N LEU A 182 -9.82 -3.38 -11.97
CA LEU A 182 -9.81 -4.76 -12.46
C LEU A 182 -8.64 -5.55 -11.87
N VAL A 183 -8.85 -6.84 -11.59
CA VAL A 183 -7.80 -7.71 -11.00
C VAL A 183 -6.45 -7.60 -11.74
N ASP A 184 -6.45 -7.56 -13.07
CA ASP A 184 -5.23 -7.48 -13.88
C ASP A 184 -4.55 -6.09 -13.82
N THR A 185 -5.34 -5.04 -13.66
CA THR A 185 -4.85 -3.66 -13.40
C THR A 185 -4.11 -3.62 -12.07
N ILE A 186 -4.67 -4.26 -11.05
CA ILE A 186 -4.08 -4.30 -9.71
C ILE A 186 -2.85 -5.21 -9.67
N ASP A 187 -2.91 -6.38 -10.33
CA ASP A 187 -1.75 -7.26 -10.54
C ASP A 187 -0.60 -6.49 -11.20
N THR A 188 -0.90 -5.69 -12.22
CA THR A 188 0.07 -4.84 -12.90
C THR A 188 0.69 -3.81 -11.96
N PHE A 189 -0.12 -3.10 -11.16
CA PHE A 189 0.37 -2.09 -10.24
C PHE A 189 1.35 -2.65 -9.23
N PHE A 190 0.97 -3.74 -8.57
CA PHE A 190 1.82 -4.37 -7.56
C PHE A 190 2.98 -5.17 -8.18
N GLY A 191 2.89 -5.55 -9.46
CA GLY A 191 3.90 -6.41 -10.11
C GLY A 191 3.65 -7.90 -9.87
N PHE A 192 2.43 -8.27 -9.48
CA PHE A 192 2.04 -9.66 -9.28
C PHE A 192 1.78 -10.35 -10.61
N HIS A 193 2.30 -11.56 -10.77
CA HIS A 193 2.13 -12.36 -11.98
C HIS A 193 2.29 -13.84 -11.63
N LYS A 194 1.79 -14.73 -12.49
CA LYS A 194 2.00 -16.16 -12.33
C LYS A 194 3.40 -16.55 -12.82
N ASP A 195 4.09 -17.39 -12.06
CA ASP A 195 5.33 -18.03 -12.48
C ASP A 195 5.07 -19.25 -13.38
N SER A 196 6.13 -19.99 -13.73
CA SER A 196 6.03 -21.21 -14.56
C SER A 196 5.23 -22.35 -13.93
N THR A 197 5.01 -22.31 -12.61
CA THR A 197 4.19 -23.29 -11.87
C THR A 197 2.72 -22.88 -11.77
N GLY A 198 2.39 -21.66 -12.22
CA GLY A 198 1.05 -21.09 -12.13
C GLY A 198 0.75 -20.42 -10.78
N GLN A 199 1.71 -20.37 -9.87
CA GLN A 199 1.60 -19.67 -8.59
C GLN A 199 1.87 -18.18 -8.77
N TYR A 200 1.16 -17.34 -8.02
CA TYR A 200 1.46 -15.91 -8.03
C TYR A 200 2.79 -15.63 -7.34
N THR A 201 3.61 -14.80 -7.97
CA THR A 201 4.87 -14.27 -7.46
C THR A 201 4.92 -12.75 -7.65
N HIS A 202 5.89 -12.11 -7.00
CA HIS A 202 6.09 -10.67 -7.05
C HIS A 202 7.29 -10.31 -7.93
N GLY A 203 7.03 -9.48 -8.93
CA GLY A 203 8.03 -8.92 -9.84
C GLY A 203 8.19 -7.42 -9.66
N SER A 204 8.43 -6.71 -10.75
CA SER A 204 8.56 -5.25 -10.74
C SER A 204 7.19 -4.57 -10.83
N SER A 205 6.84 -3.79 -9.81
CA SER A 205 5.67 -2.91 -9.80
C SER A 205 5.76 -1.85 -10.91
N ARG A 206 4.66 -1.58 -11.60
CA ARG A 206 4.60 -0.60 -12.71
C ARG A 206 3.24 0.10 -12.73
N PHE A 207 3.18 1.34 -13.22
CA PHE A 207 1.87 1.98 -13.36
C PHE A 207 1.01 1.27 -14.43
N PRO A 208 -0.26 0.93 -14.12
CA PRO A 208 -1.10 0.21 -15.06
C PRO A 208 -1.58 1.14 -16.18
N PRO A 209 -1.47 0.73 -17.46
CA PRO A 209 -2.02 1.53 -18.55
C PRO A 209 -3.55 1.60 -18.45
N GLY A 210 -4.12 2.75 -18.85
CA GLY A 210 -5.56 2.88 -19.07
C GLY A 210 -5.99 2.31 -20.42
N SER A 211 -7.24 2.61 -20.81
CA SER A 211 -7.83 2.15 -22.08
C SER A 211 -7.07 2.61 -23.33
N SER A 212 -6.32 3.71 -23.25
CA SER A 212 -5.47 4.24 -24.34
C SER A 212 -4.06 3.64 -24.36
N GLY A 213 -3.75 2.66 -23.50
CA GLY A 213 -2.44 2.03 -23.42
C GLY A 213 -1.37 2.83 -22.67
N VAL A 214 -1.73 3.99 -22.13
CA VAL A 214 -0.86 4.86 -21.32
C VAL A 214 -1.45 5.03 -19.93
N TRP A 215 -0.61 5.11 -18.91
CA TRP A 215 -1.06 5.46 -17.56
C TRP A 215 -1.26 6.98 -17.43
N TYR A 216 -2.38 7.35 -16.83
CA TYR A 216 -2.66 8.71 -16.42
C TYR A 216 -2.92 8.74 -14.91
N ARG A 217 -2.24 9.65 -14.20
CA ARG A 217 -2.65 10.01 -12.85
C ARG A 217 -4.03 10.63 -12.85
N ARG A 218 -4.69 10.65 -11.69
CA ARG A 218 -5.92 11.43 -11.50
C ARG A 218 -5.68 12.91 -11.84
N THR A 219 -6.55 13.51 -12.64
CA THR A 219 -6.56 14.96 -12.90
C THR A 219 -7.43 15.71 -11.89
N VAL A 220 -8.34 15.00 -11.21
CA VAL A 220 -8.97 15.43 -9.96
C VAL A 220 -8.21 14.79 -8.80
N PRO A 221 -7.30 15.54 -8.13
CA PRO A 221 -6.40 14.96 -7.14
C PRO A 221 -7.16 14.29 -6.00
N HIS A 222 -6.66 13.14 -5.54
CA HIS A 222 -7.28 12.39 -4.45
C HIS A 222 -7.02 13.08 -3.12
N THR A 223 -8.09 13.51 -2.47
CA THR A 223 -8.06 14.26 -1.20
C THR A 223 -8.03 13.34 0.02
N PHE A 224 -7.67 13.89 1.18
CA PHE A 224 -7.72 13.13 2.43
C PHE A 224 -9.15 12.80 2.88
N PRO A 225 -10.14 13.72 2.74
CA PRO A 225 -11.55 13.37 2.95
C PRO A 225 -12.03 12.18 2.11
N GLU A 226 -11.73 12.12 0.81
CA GLU A 226 -12.09 10.95 -0.03
C GLU A 226 -11.49 9.64 0.52
N PHE A 227 -10.28 9.69 1.08
CA PHE A 227 -9.61 8.53 1.67
C PHE A 227 -10.35 8.05 2.93
N VAL A 228 -10.73 9.00 3.81
CA VAL A 228 -11.49 8.73 5.03
C VAL A 228 -12.89 8.18 4.68
N GLU A 229 -13.57 8.77 3.70
CA GLU A 229 -14.89 8.34 3.23
C GLU A 229 -14.85 6.89 2.72
N ALA A 230 -13.84 6.53 1.93
CA ALA A 230 -13.67 5.16 1.45
C ALA A 230 -13.46 4.17 2.61
N GLY A 231 -12.64 4.56 3.61
CA GLY A 231 -12.46 3.80 4.85
C GLY A 231 -13.78 3.52 5.57
N ILE A 232 -14.57 4.57 5.83
CA ILE A 232 -15.89 4.46 6.47
C ILE A 232 -16.82 3.57 5.64
N ALA A 233 -16.86 3.74 4.32
CA ALA A 233 -17.70 2.97 3.42
C ALA A 233 -17.33 1.46 3.37
N SER A 234 -16.09 1.12 3.70
CA SER A 234 -15.63 -0.28 3.82
C SER A 234 -15.90 -0.91 5.19
N LEU A 235 -16.16 -0.11 6.22
CA LEU A 235 -16.57 -0.59 7.55
C LEU A 235 -18.07 -0.87 7.66
N ALA A 236 -18.87 -0.23 6.81
CA ALA A 236 -20.32 -0.38 6.85
C ALA A 236 -20.72 -1.85 6.57
N PRO A 237 -21.48 -2.51 7.47
CA PRO A 237 -21.94 -3.86 7.25
C PRO A 237 -22.85 -3.88 6.02
N ARG A 238 -22.42 -4.56 4.96
CA ARG A 238 -23.28 -4.83 3.81
C ARG A 238 -23.97 -6.16 4.08
N LYS A 239 -25.31 -6.08 4.19
CA LYS A 239 -26.22 -7.21 4.34
C LYS A 239 -26.20 -8.09 3.10
#